data_AF-A0A959XU48-F1
#
_entry.id   AF-A0A959XU48-F1
#
_cell.length_a   1.000
_cell.length_b   1.000
_cell.length_c   1.000
_cell.angle_alpha   90.00
_cell.angle_beta   90.00
_cell.angle_gamma   90.00
#
_symmetry.space_group_name_H-M   'P 1'
#
loop_
_entity.id
_entity.type
_entity.pdbx_description
1 polymer ?
#
loop_
_entity_poly.entity_id
_entity_poly.type
_entity_poly.pdbx_seq_one_letter_code
_entity_poly.pdbx_strand_id
1 'polypeptide(L)'
;MSLLITSFMRSALALFIGSFMSVQVIQAQAFIHVTPDEYLKLRTFDPTLPIGEPVGEFVDLYPVFGQWTLFFLKDSVERKVKCKDIWGFTYKGILFRITDEGPIPVRLMTEGEVCYYENGVAHLKMQRDNVELAEYEIGQSAYLSKDIKSPIVPARFKDGDARSISGRFREEHPELERLCTCIGASEDMDRTRQCVVDFEAGLEVNR
;
A
#
# COMPACT_ATOMS: atom_id res chain seq x y z
N MET A 1 35.18 -56.36 -54.14
CA MET A 1 36.24 -55.34 -54.15
C MET A 1 35.55 -54.00 -54.28
N SER A 2 35.62 -53.17 -53.22
CA SER A 2 35.26 -51.73 -53.19
C SER A 2 33.77 -51.39 -53.44
N LEU A 3 33.10 -50.40 -52.83
CA LEU A 3 33.36 -49.29 -51.90
C LEU A 3 31.94 -48.66 -51.71
N LEU A 4 31.42 -48.36 -50.52
CA LEU A 4 31.22 -47.00 -49.95
C LEU A 4 29.97 -47.12 -49.04
N ILE A 5 30.06 -46.98 -47.71
CA ILE A 5 30.08 -45.72 -46.95
C ILE A 5 28.95 -44.78 -47.38
N THR A 6 27.87 -44.69 -46.60
CA THR A 6 27.25 -43.45 -46.09
C THR A 6 25.90 -43.75 -45.42
N SER A 7 25.53 -42.90 -44.45
CA SER A 7 24.23 -42.85 -43.75
C SER A 7 24.14 -43.56 -42.39
N PHE A 8 25.17 -43.41 -41.57
CA PHE A 8 24.97 -43.13 -40.14
C PHE A 8 24.72 -41.62 -39.99
N MET A 9 23.72 -41.23 -39.19
CA MET A 9 23.25 -39.87 -38.87
C MET A 9 21.95 -39.43 -39.58
N ARG A 10 20.82 -39.74 -38.93
CA ARG A 10 19.48 -39.14 -38.99
C ARG A 10 18.61 -40.16 -38.22
N SER A 11 18.28 -40.01 -36.96
CA SER A 11 17.52 -38.90 -36.40
C SER A 11 17.62 -38.97 -34.88
N ALA A 12 18.46 -38.13 -34.29
CA ALA A 12 18.33 -37.71 -32.90
C ALA A 12 17.85 -36.27 -32.95
N LEU A 13 16.57 -36.08 -33.25
CA LEU A 13 15.96 -34.76 -33.23
C LEU A 13 14.50 -34.86 -32.79
N ALA A 14 14.14 -33.93 -31.92
CA ALA A 14 12.80 -33.56 -31.52
C ALA A 14 12.14 -34.49 -30.51
N LEU A 15 12.38 -34.22 -29.21
CA LEU A 15 11.28 -34.03 -28.25
C LEU A 15 11.81 -33.48 -26.90
N PHE A 16 12.67 -32.47 -26.93
CA PHE A 16 12.66 -31.49 -25.84
C PHE A 16 11.51 -30.53 -26.15
N ILE A 17 10.29 -30.93 -25.78
CA ILE A 17 9.22 -29.98 -25.52
C ILE A 17 9.75 -29.17 -24.33
N GLY A 18 10.43 -28.07 -24.64
CA GLY A 18 10.67 -27.03 -23.67
C GLY A 18 9.31 -26.58 -23.18
N SER A 19 8.91 -27.07 -22.01
CA SER A 19 7.94 -26.36 -21.19
C SER A 19 8.53 -24.98 -20.96
N PHE A 20 8.23 -24.06 -21.88
CA PHE A 20 8.07 -22.66 -21.57
C PHE A 20 6.98 -22.65 -20.51
N MET A 21 7.38 -22.88 -19.26
CA MET A 21 6.72 -22.27 -18.13
C MET A 21 6.80 -20.79 -18.46
N SER A 22 5.75 -20.30 -19.10
CA SER A 22 5.39 -18.91 -19.06
C SER A 22 5.24 -18.63 -17.58
N VAL A 23 6.36 -18.26 -16.94
CA VAL A 23 6.35 -17.50 -15.72
C VAL A 23 5.55 -16.29 -16.14
N GLN A 24 4.24 -16.35 -15.85
CA GLN A 24 3.41 -15.18 -15.89
C GLN A 24 4.11 -14.28 -14.90
N VAL A 25 4.97 -13.41 -15.44
CA VAL A 25 5.46 -12.25 -14.73
C VAL A 25 4.17 -11.65 -14.24
N ILE A 26 3.92 -11.81 -12.93
CA ILE A 26 2.79 -11.19 -12.26
C ILE A 26 3.05 -9.71 -12.53
N GLN A 27 2.44 -9.20 -13.60
CA GLN A 27 2.59 -7.80 -13.95
C GLN A 27 2.11 -7.08 -12.71
N ALA A 28 2.97 -6.22 -12.19
CA ALA A 28 2.62 -5.44 -11.04
C ALA A 28 1.31 -4.72 -11.39
N GLN A 29 0.29 -5.02 -10.58
CA GLN A 29 -1.08 -4.66 -10.85
C GLN A 29 -1.64 -4.04 -9.59
N ALA A 30 -2.16 -2.83 -9.73
CA ALA A 30 -2.95 -2.18 -8.73
C ALA A 30 -4.42 -2.62 -8.86
N PHE A 31 -5.09 -2.71 -7.71
CA PHE A 31 -6.49 -3.07 -7.60
C PHE A 31 -7.25 -2.03 -6.79
N ILE A 32 -8.34 -1.51 -7.33
CA ILE A 32 -9.15 -0.48 -6.69
C ILE A 32 -10.18 -1.09 -5.74
N HIS A 33 -10.35 -0.43 -4.59
CA HIS A 33 -11.36 -0.73 -3.58
C HIS A 33 -12.29 0.48 -3.42
N VAL A 34 -13.56 0.34 -3.81
CA VAL A 34 -14.53 1.43 -3.71
C VAL A 34 -14.98 1.59 -2.25
N THR A 35 -15.11 0.48 -1.52
CA THR A 35 -15.53 0.50 -0.11
C THR A 35 -14.63 -0.38 0.78
N PRO A 36 -14.56 -0.10 2.10
CA PRO A 36 -13.85 -0.96 3.03
C PRO A 36 -14.48 -2.36 3.16
N ASP A 37 -15.80 -2.47 2.97
CA ASP A 37 -16.52 -3.75 3.09
C ASP A 37 -16.17 -4.71 1.95
N GLU A 38 -16.05 -4.19 0.72
CA GLU A 38 -15.57 -4.98 -0.42
C GLU A 38 -14.13 -5.46 -0.20
N TYR A 39 -13.26 -4.56 0.26
CA TYR A 39 -11.88 -4.91 0.61
C TYR A 39 -11.84 -6.04 1.64
N LEU A 40 -12.56 -5.89 2.76
CA LEU A 40 -12.56 -6.88 3.84
C LEU A 40 -13.19 -8.22 3.46
N LYS A 41 -14.22 -8.21 2.61
CA LYS A 41 -14.86 -9.45 2.12
C LYS A 41 -13.92 -10.26 1.22
N LEU A 42 -13.10 -9.57 0.45
CA LEU A 42 -12.20 -10.19 -0.52
C LEU A 42 -10.82 -10.47 0.06
N ARG A 43 -10.39 -9.71 1.08
CA ARG A 43 -9.08 -9.89 1.72
C ARG A 43 -8.91 -11.32 2.19
N THR A 44 -7.80 -11.90 1.78
CA THR A 44 -7.40 -13.24 2.22
C THR A 44 -6.15 -13.15 3.09
N PHE A 45 -5.80 -14.27 3.72
CA PHE A 45 -4.52 -14.40 4.42
C PHE A 45 -3.31 -14.31 3.47
N ASP A 46 -3.51 -14.54 2.17
CA ASP A 46 -2.50 -14.34 1.15
C ASP A 46 -2.67 -12.91 0.55
N PRO A 47 -1.80 -11.95 0.90
CA PRO A 47 -1.89 -10.58 0.40
C PRO A 47 -1.51 -10.47 -1.08
N THR A 48 -1.01 -11.54 -1.71
CA THR A 48 -0.69 -11.56 -3.14
C THR A 48 -1.88 -11.88 -4.01
N LEU A 49 -2.97 -12.40 -3.42
CA LEU A 49 -4.18 -12.69 -4.19
C LEU A 49 -4.87 -11.38 -4.61
N PRO A 50 -5.17 -11.21 -5.90
CA PRO A 50 -5.76 -10.00 -6.42
C PRO A 50 -7.18 -9.81 -5.88
N ILE A 51 -7.44 -8.64 -5.28
CA ILE A 51 -8.72 -8.27 -4.70
C ILE A 51 -9.12 -6.90 -5.21
N GLY A 52 -10.32 -6.75 -5.79
CA GLY A 52 -10.80 -5.48 -6.36
C GLY A 52 -10.66 -5.37 -7.88
N GLU A 53 -10.89 -4.17 -8.42
CA GLU A 53 -10.84 -3.93 -9.87
C GLU A 53 -9.40 -3.70 -10.35
N PRO A 54 -8.87 -4.51 -11.28
CA PRO A 54 -7.52 -4.34 -11.80
C PRO A 54 -7.38 -3.09 -12.67
N VAL A 55 -6.50 -2.17 -12.30
CA VAL A 55 -6.26 -0.90 -13.02
C VAL A 55 -4.89 -0.77 -13.68
N GLY A 56 -3.99 -1.73 -13.49
CA GLY A 56 -2.67 -1.77 -14.16
C GLY A 56 -1.53 -1.30 -13.27
N GLU A 57 -0.40 -0.93 -13.86
CA GLU A 57 0.79 -0.49 -13.13
C GLU A 57 0.67 0.99 -12.73
N PHE A 58 1.05 1.33 -11.50
CA PHE A 58 1.08 2.73 -11.06
C PHE A 58 2.10 3.54 -11.87
N VAL A 59 1.70 4.68 -12.41
CA VAL A 59 2.55 5.59 -13.18
C VAL A 59 2.83 6.86 -12.39
N ASP A 60 1.80 7.55 -11.92
CA ASP A 60 1.97 8.83 -11.24
C ASP A 60 0.76 9.25 -10.38
N LEU A 61 0.94 10.30 -9.59
CA LEU A 61 -0.07 10.95 -8.77
C LEU A 61 0.13 12.45 -8.79
N TYR A 62 -0.83 13.19 -9.32
CA TYR A 62 -0.80 14.66 -9.32
C TYR A 62 -2.21 15.27 -9.35
N PRO A 63 -2.37 16.56 -9.00
CA PRO A 63 -3.68 17.18 -8.97
C PRO A 63 -4.15 17.53 -10.38
N VAL A 64 -5.37 17.14 -10.73
CA VAL A 64 -6.06 17.47 -11.98
C VAL A 64 -7.32 18.25 -11.64
N PHE A 65 -7.40 19.52 -12.05
CA PHE A 65 -8.49 20.43 -11.69
C PHE A 65 -8.76 20.47 -10.17
N GLY A 66 -7.69 20.51 -9.37
CA GLY A 66 -7.76 20.56 -7.90
C GLY A 66 -8.11 19.21 -7.23
N GLN A 67 -8.17 18.11 -7.98
CA GLN A 67 -8.45 16.78 -7.45
C GLN A 67 -7.25 15.86 -7.66
N TRP A 68 -6.76 15.26 -6.57
CA TRP A 68 -5.73 14.22 -6.64
C TRP A 68 -6.21 13.05 -7.50
N THR A 69 -5.41 12.72 -8.51
CA THR A 69 -5.72 11.69 -9.49
C THR A 69 -4.53 10.74 -9.60
N LEU A 70 -4.80 9.46 -9.39
CA LEU A 70 -3.87 8.36 -9.64
C LEU A 70 -3.91 8.00 -11.12
N PHE A 71 -2.73 7.77 -11.69
CA PHE A 71 -2.52 7.37 -13.07
C PHE A 71 -1.97 5.96 -13.09
N PHE A 72 -2.64 5.08 -13.82
CA PHE A 72 -2.23 3.69 -14.02
C PHE A 72 -2.09 3.38 -15.50
N LEU A 73 -1.22 2.42 -15.86
CA LEU A 73 -1.07 1.92 -17.22
C LEU A 73 -1.55 0.47 -17.31
N LYS A 74 -2.58 0.23 -18.11
CA LYS A 74 -3.13 -1.11 -18.37
C LYS A 74 -3.26 -1.32 -19.87
N ASP A 75 -2.60 -2.36 -20.38
CA ASP A 75 -2.60 -2.69 -21.81
C ASP A 75 -2.20 -1.50 -22.70
N SER A 76 -1.17 -0.75 -22.26
CA SER A 76 -0.69 0.48 -22.91
C SER A 76 -1.69 1.64 -22.94
N VAL A 77 -2.79 1.54 -22.19
CA VAL A 77 -3.79 2.60 -22.03
C VAL A 77 -3.73 3.17 -20.62
N GLU A 78 -3.62 4.50 -20.54
CA GLU A 78 -3.65 5.22 -19.27
C GLU A 78 -5.07 5.21 -18.67
N ARG A 79 -5.16 4.85 -17.39
CA ARG A 79 -6.37 4.89 -16.57
C ARG A 79 -6.20 5.94 -15.48
N LYS A 80 -7.20 6.80 -15.35
CA LYS A 80 -7.24 7.88 -14.36
C LYS A 80 -8.25 7.53 -13.29
N VAL A 81 -7.83 7.55 -12.03
CA VAL A 81 -8.70 7.28 -10.88
C VAL A 81 -8.58 8.44 -9.92
N LYS A 82 -9.68 9.15 -9.66
CA LYS A 82 -9.68 10.24 -8.69
C LYS A 82 -9.67 9.65 -7.29
N CYS A 83 -8.78 10.13 -6.43
CA CYS A 83 -8.67 9.60 -5.07
C CYS A 83 -9.99 9.71 -4.30
N LYS A 84 -10.73 10.82 -4.47
CA LYS A 84 -12.02 11.05 -3.80
C LYS A 84 -13.14 10.07 -4.20
N ASP A 85 -12.96 9.30 -5.27
CA ASP A 85 -13.97 8.38 -5.80
C ASP A 85 -13.71 6.93 -5.34
N ILE A 86 -12.68 6.68 -4.53
CA ILE A 86 -12.29 5.35 -4.04
C ILE A 86 -11.97 5.41 -2.54
N TRP A 87 -12.13 4.28 -1.84
CA TRP A 87 -11.72 4.15 -0.44
C TRP A 87 -10.21 3.86 -0.33
N GLY A 88 -9.69 3.08 -1.26
CA GLY A 88 -8.28 2.70 -1.29
C GLY A 88 -7.94 1.86 -2.51
N PHE A 89 -6.70 1.39 -2.55
CA PHE A 89 -6.23 0.45 -3.57
C PHE A 89 -5.10 -0.42 -3.02
N THR A 90 -4.94 -1.62 -3.55
CA THR A 90 -3.79 -2.47 -3.28
C THR A 90 -2.80 -2.37 -4.43
N TYR A 91 -1.52 -2.18 -4.14
CA TYR A 91 -0.46 -2.15 -5.13
C TYR A 91 0.74 -2.94 -4.62
N LYS A 92 1.19 -3.94 -5.40
CA LYS A 92 2.25 -4.89 -5.01
C LYS A 92 1.98 -5.53 -3.63
N GLY A 93 0.73 -5.91 -3.37
CA GLY A 93 0.27 -6.52 -2.11
C GLY A 93 0.14 -5.54 -0.92
N ILE A 94 0.42 -4.26 -1.12
CA ILE A 94 0.37 -3.24 -0.06
C ILE A 94 -0.91 -2.43 -0.20
N LEU A 95 -1.64 -2.23 0.90
CA LEU A 95 -2.83 -1.39 0.93
C LEU A 95 -2.45 0.10 1.04
N PHE A 96 -3.04 0.91 0.17
CA PHE A 96 -3.08 2.36 0.27
C PHE A 96 -4.53 2.79 0.51
N ARG A 97 -4.80 3.52 1.59
CA ARG A 97 -6.11 4.14 1.84
C ARG A 97 -6.09 5.60 1.42
N ILE A 98 -7.25 6.15 1.05
CA ILE A 98 -7.39 7.58 0.77
C ILE A 98 -7.83 8.30 2.05
N THR A 99 -7.17 9.41 2.39
CA THR A 99 -7.57 10.27 3.52
C THR A 99 -8.84 11.04 3.21
N ASP A 100 -9.66 11.32 4.23
CA ASP A 100 -10.83 12.19 4.05
C ASP A 100 -10.41 13.66 3.89
N GLU A 101 -9.40 14.09 4.67
CA GLU A 101 -8.82 15.42 4.59
C GLU A 101 -7.73 15.45 3.51
N GLY A 102 -8.03 16.15 2.40
CA GLY A 102 -7.14 16.29 1.25
C GLY A 102 -6.83 14.93 0.61
N PRO A 103 -7.74 14.36 -0.21
CA PRO A 103 -7.79 12.94 -0.55
C PRO A 103 -6.52 12.46 -1.26
N ILE A 104 -5.53 12.08 -0.47
CA ILE A 104 -4.24 11.55 -0.89
C ILE A 104 -4.09 10.13 -0.35
N PRO A 105 -3.30 9.27 -1.02
CA PRO A 105 -3.03 7.95 -0.50
C PRO A 105 -2.13 8.00 0.74
N VAL A 106 -2.42 7.12 1.68
CA VAL A 106 -1.57 6.75 2.81
C VAL A 106 -1.32 5.25 2.79
N ARG A 107 -0.08 4.85 3.01
CA ARG A 107 0.34 3.44 2.96
C ARG A 107 0.09 2.79 4.31
N LEU A 108 -0.65 1.69 4.36
CA LEU A 108 -0.78 0.88 5.56
C LEU A 108 0.57 0.22 5.88
N MET A 109 1.08 0.49 7.08
CA MET A 109 2.34 -0.07 7.58
C MET A 109 2.08 -1.22 8.56
N THR A 110 1.16 -1.01 9.49
CA THR A 110 0.78 -1.99 10.52
C THR A 110 -0.71 -1.94 10.78
N GLU A 111 -1.32 -3.10 11.01
CA GLU A 111 -2.71 -3.26 11.44
C GLU A 111 -2.74 -4.13 12.70
N GLY A 112 -2.98 -3.51 13.85
CA GLY A 112 -3.07 -4.15 15.15
C GLY A 112 -4.27 -3.61 15.93
N GLU A 113 -4.04 -3.23 17.19
CA GLU A 113 -5.04 -2.51 18.00
C GLU A 113 -5.33 -1.10 17.45
N VAL A 114 -4.39 -0.58 16.65
CA VAL A 114 -4.53 0.60 15.80
C VAL A 114 -4.01 0.30 14.40
N CYS A 115 -4.53 0.99 13.38
CA CYS A 115 -3.89 1.00 12.06
C CYS A 115 -2.91 2.17 11.96
N TYR A 116 -1.66 1.89 11.63
CA TYR A 116 -0.61 2.87 11.39
C TYR A 116 -0.33 3.02 9.90
N TYR A 117 -0.30 4.28 9.44
CA TYR A 117 -0.02 4.61 8.04
C TYR A 117 1.09 5.65 7.92
N GLU A 118 1.75 5.62 6.77
CA GLU A 118 2.73 6.62 6.36
C GLU A 118 2.28 7.33 5.08
N ASN A 119 2.96 8.44 4.75
CA ASN A 119 2.69 9.21 3.56
C ASN A 119 2.76 8.36 2.28
N GLY A 120 1.60 8.07 1.68
CA GLY A 120 1.52 7.17 0.54
C GLY A 120 2.12 7.77 -0.73
N VAL A 121 2.13 9.10 -0.87
CA VAL A 121 2.75 9.79 -2.01
C VAL A 121 4.25 9.52 -2.07
N ALA A 122 4.95 9.67 -0.93
CA ALA A 122 6.38 9.35 -0.85
C ALA A 122 6.65 7.88 -1.16
N HIS A 123 5.86 6.96 -0.58
CA HIS A 123 6.03 5.52 -0.82
C HIS A 123 5.78 5.12 -2.28
N LEU A 124 4.80 5.74 -2.95
CA LEU A 124 4.55 5.52 -4.38
C LEU A 124 5.71 6.04 -5.25
N LYS A 125 6.27 7.22 -4.93
CA LYS A 125 7.48 7.75 -5.59
C LYS A 125 8.66 6.79 -5.42
N MET A 126 8.91 6.30 -4.20
CA MET A 126 9.95 5.31 -3.90
C MET A 126 9.81 4.05 -4.76
N GLN A 127 8.58 3.52 -4.87
CA GLN A 127 8.30 2.32 -5.66
C GLN A 127 8.41 2.53 -7.17
N ARG A 128 8.03 3.70 -7.68
CA ARG A 128 8.11 4.06 -9.10
C ARG A 128 9.57 4.27 -9.53
N ASP A 129 10.31 5.04 -8.74
CA ASP A 129 11.67 5.48 -9.07
C ASP A 129 12.74 4.48 -8.58
N ASN A 130 12.31 3.43 -7.88
CA ASN A 130 13.17 2.41 -7.27
C ASN A 130 14.26 3.03 -6.37
N VAL A 131 13.82 3.93 -5.49
CA VAL A 131 14.68 4.64 -4.51
C VAL A 131 14.27 4.32 -3.08
N GLU A 132 15.22 4.34 -2.16
CA GLU A 132 15.00 4.02 -0.74
C GLU A 132 14.35 5.16 0.05
N LEU A 133 14.49 6.40 -0.42
CA LEU A 133 13.98 7.59 0.24
C LEU A 133 13.30 8.49 -0.79
N ALA A 134 12.15 9.04 -0.40
CA ALA A 134 11.50 10.12 -1.11
C ALA A 134 10.91 11.11 -0.11
N GLU A 135 11.06 12.40 -0.40
CA GLU A 135 10.38 13.45 0.35
C GLU A 135 8.88 13.47 0.00
N TYR A 136 8.05 13.83 0.99
CA TYR A 136 6.66 14.16 0.74
C TYR A 136 6.49 15.67 0.73
N GLU A 137 5.74 16.17 -0.24
CA GLU A 137 5.43 17.60 -0.35
C GLU A 137 4.07 17.94 0.28
N ILE A 138 3.23 16.93 0.50
CA ILE A 138 1.79 17.08 0.75
C ILE A 138 1.33 16.06 1.76
N GLY A 139 0.44 16.50 2.65
CA GLY A 139 -0.06 15.69 3.76
C GLY A 139 0.86 15.73 4.97
N GLN A 140 0.81 14.65 5.73
CA GLN A 140 1.56 14.45 6.96
C GLN A 140 2.50 13.26 6.76
N SER A 141 3.54 13.17 7.60
CA SER A 141 4.49 12.05 7.55
C SER A 141 3.85 10.73 7.98
N ALA A 142 2.94 10.79 8.96
CA ALA A 142 2.33 9.65 9.62
C ALA A 142 0.85 9.89 9.97
N TYR A 143 0.09 8.80 10.00
CA TYR A 143 -1.34 8.80 10.30
C TYR A 143 -1.75 7.58 11.15
N LEU A 144 -2.89 7.69 11.84
CA LEU A 144 -3.54 6.61 12.57
C LEU A 144 -5.01 6.48 12.17
N SER A 145 -5.57 5.28 12.34
CA SER A 145 -7.02 5.08 12.45
C SER A 145 -7.28 3.98 13.48
N LYS A 146 -8.43 4.00 14.15
CA LYS A 146 -8.75 2.99 15.18
C LYS A 146 -8.78 1.58 14.59
N ASP A 147 -9.44 1.45 13.45
CA ASP A 147 -9.44 0.24 12.64
C ASP A 147 -9.40 0.60 11.15
N ILE A 148 -9.48 -0.41 10.29
CA ILE A 148 -9.40 -0.23 8.84
C ILE A 148 -10.59 0.54 8.25
N LYS A 149 -11.73 0.59 8.93
CA LYS A 149 -12.93 1.33 8.47
C LYS A 149 -12.96 2.75 9.01
N SER A 150 -12.33 2.97 10.15
CA SER A 150 -12.34 4.22 10.89
C SER A 150 -11.67 5.35 10.10
N PRO A 151 -12.04 6.61 10.39
CA PRO A 151 -11.40 7.78 9.81
C PRO A 151 -9.89 7.77 10.05
N ILE A 152 -9.14 8.29 9.07
CA ILE A 152 -7.69 8.45 9.17
C ILE A 152 -7.41 9.83 9.73
N VAL A 153 -6.55 9.90 10.74
CA VAL A 153 -6.16 11.13 11.42
C VAL A 153 -4.64 11.31 11.38
N PRO A 154 -4.11 12.55 11.33
CA PRO A 154 -2.68 12.78 11.51
C PRO A 154 -2.15 12.19 12.82
N ALA A 155 -1.01 11.52 12.79
CA ALA A 155 -0.35 10.98 13.97
C ALA A 155 0.42 12.09 14.73
N ARG A 156 -0.29 13.13 15.16
CA ARG A 156 0.27 14.29 15.87
C ARG A 156 -0.67 14.73 16.97
N PHE A 157 -0.23 14.59 18.22
CA PHE A 157 -1.05 14.76 19.41
C PHE A 157 -0.43 15.83 20.32
N LYS A 158 -0.91 17.07 20.18
CA LYS A 158 -0.48 18.17 21.04
C LYS A 158 -1.30 18.17 22.34
N ASP A 159 -0.63 18.30 23.48
CA ASP A 159 -1.33 18.38 24.77
C ASP A 159 -2.28 19.58 24.83
N GLY A 160 -3.49 19.32 25.32
CA GLY A 160 -4.57 20.30 25.39
C GLY A 160 -5.23 20.66 24.05
N ASP A 161 -4.84 20.03 22.94
CA ASP A 161 -5.49 20.23 21.64
C ASP A 161 -6.71 19.32 21.49
N ALA A 162 -7.86 19.76 21.99
CA ALA A 162 -9.15 19.09 21.79
C ALA A 162 -9.83 19.42 20.44
N ARG A 163 -9.28 20.38 19.69
CA ARG A 163 -9.95 20.95 18.50
C ARG A 163 -9.50 20.34 17.19
N SER A 164 -8.27 19.85 17.12
CA SER A 164 -7.81 19.12 15.93
C SER A 164 -8.52 17.78 15.78
N ILE A 165 -8.44 17.19 14.59
CA ILE A 165 -8.95 15.85 14.33
C ILE A 165 -8.21 14.82 15.20
N SER A 166 -6.89 14.94 15.30
CA SER A 166 -6.07 14.08 16.17
C SER A 166 -6.41 14.27 17.65
N GLY A 167 -6.73 15.50 18.06
CA GLY A 167 -7.23 15.82 19.40
C GLY A 167 -8.49 15.05 19.76
N ARG A 168 -9.51 15.13 18.90
CA ARG A 168 -10.76 14.39 19.09
C ARG A 168 -10.56 12.88 19.05
N PHE A 169 -9.71 12.38 18.15
CA PHE A 169 -9.35 10.96 18.11
C PHE A 169 -8.79 10.48 19.45
N ARG A 170 -7.92 11.27 20.10
CA ARG A 170 -7.38 10.94 21.42
C ARG A 170 -8.47 10.91 22.50
N GLU A 171 -9.43 11.84 22.47
CA GLU A 171 -10.56 11.88 23.41
C GLU A 171 -11.54 10.71 23.21
N GLU A 172 -11.77 10.31 21.96
CA GLU A 172 -12.67 9.21 21.58
C GLU A 172 -12.08 7.82 21.88
N HIS A 173 -10.75 7.71 21.98
CA HIS A 173 -10.01 6.46 22.19
C HIS A 173 -9.07 6.51 23.41
N PRO A 174 -9.59 6.61 24.64
CA PRO A 174 -8.77 6.70 25.85
C PRO A 174 -7.88 5.46 26.06
N GLU A 175 -8.22 4.30 25.49
CA GLU A 175 -7.36 3.11 25.48
C GLU A 175 -6.05 3.31 24.72
N LEU A 176 -5.98 4.30 23.81
CA LEU A 176 -4.79 4.64 23.02
C LEU A 176 -3.96 5.77 23.65
N GLU A 177 -4.30 6.22 24.87
CA GLU A 177 -3.66 7.38 25.50
C GLU A 177 -2.14 7.26 25.64
N ARG A 178 -1.65 6.05 25.97
CA ARG A 178 -0.22 5.78 26.07
C ARG A 178 0.49 5.97 24.73
N LEU A 179 -0.13 5.51 23.63
CA LEU A 179 0.38 5.68 22.28
C LEU A 179 0.38 7.16 21.87
N CYS A 180 -0.76 7.84 22.03
CA CYS A 180 -0.91 9.25 21.69
C CYS A 180 0.12 10.13 22.42
N THR A 181 0.34 9.86 23.72
CA THR A 181 1.35 10.54 24.54
C THR A 181 2.78 10.27 24.06
N CYS A 182 3.09 9.03 23.68
CA CYS A 182 4.41 8.66 23.16
C CYS A 182 4.76 9.43 21.88
N ILE A 183 3.81 9.46 20.93
CA ILE A 183 3.93 10.18 19.66
C ILE A 183 4.06 11.69 19.92
N GLY A 184 3.16 12.24 20.74
CA GLY A 184 3.13 13.65 21.10
C GLY A 184 2.99 14.58 19.88
N ALA A 185 3.51 15.80 19.98
CA ALA A 185 3.42 16.81 18.91
C ALA A 185 4.52 16.68 17.82
N SER A 186 5.31 15.61 17.85
CA SER A 186 6.45 15.36 16.96
C SER A 186 6.01 15.04 15.53
N GLU A 187 6.82 15.41 14.55
CA GLU A 187 6.67 14.99 13.14
C GLU A 187 7.70 13.90 12.75
N ASP A 188 8.54 13.49 13.71
CA ASP A 188 9.55 12.44 13.57
C ASP A 188 8.89 11.07 13.32
N MET A 189 9.08 10.55 12.11
CA MET A 189 8.53 9.27 11.67
C MET A 189 9.13 8.10 12.44
N ASP A 190 10.44 8.10 12.71
CA ASP A 190 11.10 6.97 13.36
C ASP A 190 10.68 6.86 14.81
N ARG A 191 10.52 8.01 15.49
CA ARG A 191 9.87 8.04 16.80
C ARG A 191 8.44 7.50 16.75
N THR A 192 7.64 7.90 15.76
CA THR A 192 6.25 7.45 15.62
C THR A 192 6.18 5.94 15.40
N ARG A 193 7.03 5.39 14.52
CA ARG A 193 7.16 3.94 14.29
C ARG A 193 7.48 3.20 15.58
N GLN A 194 8.48 3.68 16.34
CA GLN A 194 8.86 3.06 17.60
C GLN A 194 7.72 3.08 18.63
N CYS A 195 7.00 4.20 18.75
CA CYS A 195 5.84 4.30 19.63
C CYS A 195 4.73 3.29 19.29
N VAL A 196 4.46 3.07 18.00
CA VAL A 196 3.47 2.08 17.55
C VAL A 196 3.95 0.66 17.89
N VAL A 197 5.21 0.34 17.60
CA VAL A 197 5.79 -0.99 17.91
C VAL A 197 5.75 -1.27 19.42
N ASP A 198 6.18 -0.33 20.24
CA ASP A 198 6.21 -0.48 21.70
C ASP A 198 4.80 -0.61 22.30
N PHE A 199 3.83 0.09 21.71
CA PHE A 199 2.43 0.01 22.12
C PHE A 199 1.86 -1.38 21.85
N GLU A 200 1.99 -1.88 20.62
CA GLU A 200 1.48 -3.22 20.23
C GLU A 200 2.17 -4.33 21.01
N ALA A 201 3.50 -4.29 21.17
CA ALA A 201 4.24 -5.25 21.97
C ALA A 201 3.81 -5.25 23.45
N GLY A 202 3.48 -4.07 23.99
CA GLY A 202 2.95 -3.91 25.33
C GLY A 202 1.56 -4.55 25.53
N LEU A 203 0.77 -4.72 24.47
CA LEU A 203 -0.53 -5.39 24.54
C LEU A 203 -0.38 -6.91 24.59
N GLU A 204 0.61 -7.48 23.89
CA GLU A 204 0.87 -8.92 23.87
C GLU A 204 1.27 -9.47 25.24
N VAL A 205 2.06 -8.71 26.02
CA VAL A 205 2.49 -9.11 27.37
C VAL A 205 1.32 -9.17 28.36
N ASN A 206 0.23 -8.47 28.09
CA ASN A 206 -0.93 -8.38 28.97
C ASN A 206 -2.10 -9.31 28.56
N ARG A 207 -1.94 -10.10 27.49
CA ARG A 207 -2.92 -11.10 27.04
C ARG A 207 -2.59 -12.50 27.59
#